data_AF-A0A8F9R5I8-F1
#
_entry.id   AF-A0A8F9R5I8-F1
#
_cell.length_a   1.000
_cell.length_b   1.000
_cell.length_c   1.000
_cell.angle_alpha   90.00
_cell.angle_beta   90.00
_cell.angle_gamma   90.00
#
_symmetry.space_group_name_H-M   'P 1'
#
loop_
_entity.id
_entity.type
_entity.pdbx_description
1 polymer ?
#
loop_
_entity_poly.entity_id
_entity_poly.type
_entity_poly.pdbx_seq_one_letter_code
_entity_poly.pdbx_strand_id
1 'polypeptide(L)'
;MFPMVTEFMNYGKQTIRAARYIGQSFIITLSHTNRLPVTIQYPYEKSITSERFRGRIHFEFDKCIACEVCVRVCPIDLPIVDWKF
;
A
#
# COMPACT_ATOMS: atom_id res chain seq x y z
N MET A 1 19.01 -53.38 2.75
CA MET A 1 19.86 -52.51 3.59
C MET A 1 20.30 -51.22 2.89
N PHE A 2 20.55 -51.21 1.57
CA PHE A 2 20.91 -50.01 0.80
C PHE A 2 19.84 -48.88 0.66
N PRO A 3 18.52 -49.15 0.50
CA PRO A 3 17.54 -48.08 0.21
C PRO A 3 17.24 -47.20 1.43
N MET A 4 17.33 -47.75 2.65
CA MET A 4 17.14 -47.00 3.89
C MET A 4 18.25 -45.95 4.10
N VAL A 5 19.47 -46.27 3.69
CA VAL A 5 20.63 -45.37 3.84
C VAL A 5 20.56 -44.20 2.86
N THR A 6 20.12 -44.44 1.62
CA THR A 6 19.95 -43.38 0.62
C THR A 6 18.79 -42.45 0.96
N GLU A 7 17.70 -42.96 1.52
CA GLU A 7 16.55 -42.18 1.98
C GLU A 7 16.92 -41.26 3.15
N PHE A 8 17.64 -41.78 4.15
CA PHE A 8 18.17 -40.99 5.26
C PHE A 8 19.12 -39.88 4.76
N MET A 9 20.01 -40.21 3.83
CA MET A 9 20.94 -39.24 3.25
C MET A 9 20.21 -38.15 2.44
N ASN A 10 19.11 -38.48 1.76
CA ASN A 10 18.30 -37.52 1.03
C ASN A 10 17.50 -36.60 1.97
N TYR A 11 16.94 -37.13 3.06
CA TYR A 11 16.29 -36.33 4.10
C TYR A 11 17.29 -35.36 4.77
N GLY A 12 18.50 -35.82 5.10
CA GLY A 12 19.56 -34.97 5.63
C GLY A 12 19.92 -33.82 4.68
N LYS A 13 20.03 -34.10 3.36
CA LYS A 13 20.26 -33.07 2.34
C LYS A 13 19.11 -32.05 2.25
N GLN A 14 17.86 -32.49 2.43
CA GLN A 14 16.70 -31.59 2.46
C GLN A 14 16.71 -30.68 3.70
N THR A 15 17.01 -31.23 4.87
CA THR A 15 17.08 -30.45 6.13
C THR A 15 18.17 -29.39 6.08
N ILE A 16 19.35 -29.71 5.53
CA ILE A 16 20.45 -28.73 5.36
C ILE A 16 20.05 -27.61 4.39
N ARG A 17 19.34 -27.93 3.30
CA ARG A 17 18.83 -26.92 2.35
C ARG A 17 17.83 -26.00 3.04
N ALA A 18 16.87 -26.57 3.78
CA ALA A 18 15.88 -25.80 4.53
C ALA A 18 16.56 -24.86 5.56
N ALA A 19 17.50 -25.37 6.34
CA ALA A 19 18.26 -24.59 7.32
C ALA A 19 19.03 -23.43 6.67
N ARG A 20 19.62 -23.65 5.49
CA ARG A 20 20.31 -22.60 4.73
C ARG A 20 19.37 -21.49 4.28
N TYR A 21 18.18 -21.82 3.78
CA TYR A 21 17.19 -20.80 3.38
C TYR A 21 16.64 -20.02 4.57
N ILE A 22 16.42 -20.70 5.70
CA ILE A 22 16.03 -20.04 6.96
C ILE A 22 17.14 -19.09 7.42
N GLY A 23 18.39 -19.53 7.42
CA GLY A 23 19.54 -18.71 7.79
C GLY A 23 19.69 -17.47 6.90
N GLN A 24 19.51 -17.61 5.58
CA GLN A 24 19.50 -16.48 4.65
C GLN A 24 18.41 -15.46 4.99
N SER A 25 17.21 -15.94 5.35
CA SER A 25 16.08 -15.07 5.73
C SER A 25 16.35 -14.32 7.04
N PHE A 26 16.95 -14.97 8.03
CA PHE A 26 17.36 -14.34 9.28
C PHE A 26 18.43 -13.25 9.07
N ILE A 27 19.40 -13.49 8.19
CA ILE A 27 20.42 -12.49 7.85
C ILE A 27 19.78 -11.25 7.21
N ILE A 28 18.82 -11.44 6.31
CA ILE A 28 18.11 -10.35 5.64
C ILE A 28 17.29 -9.54 6.65
N THR A 29 16.53 -10.20 7.52
CA THR A 29 15.72 -9.49 8.55
C THR A 29 16.60 -8.71 9.51
N LEU A 30 17.71 -9.29 9.98
CA LEU A 30 18.68 -8.60 10.84
C LEU A 30 19.32 -7.40 10.11
N SER A 31 19.58 -7.50 8.80
CA SER A 31 20.11 -6.35 8.04
C SER A 31 19.13 -5.17 7.93
N HIS A 32 17.81 -5.40 8.07
CA HIS A 32 16.80 -4.33 8.02
C HIS A 32 16.73 -3.53 9.33
N THR A 33 17.13 -4.11 10.47
CA THR A 33 17.09 -3.39 11.76
C THR A 33 18.13 -2.27 11.85
N ASN A 34 19.18 -2.33 11.03
CA ASN A 34 20.21 -1.28 10.94
C ASN A 34 19.84 -0.14 9.98
N ARG A 35 18.69 -0.23 9.29
CA ARG A 35 18.23 0.85 8.40
C ARG A 35 17.37 1.83 9.19
N LEU A 36 17.47 3.11 8.84
CA LEU A 36 16.56 4.12 9.38
C LEU A 36 15.11 3.81 8.95
N PRO A 37 14.11 4.09 9.81
CA PRO A 37 12.72 3.84 9.47
C PRO A 37 12.27 4.76 8.33
N VAL A 38 11.79 4.16 7.24
CA VAL A 38 11.19 4.88 6.10
C VAL A 38 9.71 5.11 6.41
N THR A 39 9.42 6.02 7.34
CA THR A 39 8.07 6.32 7.83
C THR A 39 7.87 7.82 7.97
N ILE A 40 6.64 8.30 7.75
CA ILE A 40 6.23 9.69 8.02
C ILE A 40 5.44 9.70 9.33
N GLN A 41 5.85 10.53 10.29
CA GLN A 41 5.25 10.55 11.63
C GLN A 41 4.00 11.46 11.70
N TYR A 42 2.88 11.01 11.17
CA TYR A 42 1.60 11.72 11.34
C TYR A 42 1.16 11.72 12.82
N PRO A 43 0.65 12.83 13.39
CA PRO A 43 0.31 14.12 12.77
C PRO A 43 1.42 15.17 12.76
N TYR A 44 2.59 14.88 13.34
CA TYR A 44 3.70 15.82 13.52
C TYR A 44 4.40 16.14 12.21
N GLU A 45 4.52 15.16 11.32
CA GLU A 45 5.07 15.28 9.98
C GLU A 45 3.96 15.04 8.94
N LYS A 46 3.77 16.00 8.01
CA LYS A 46 2.76 15.91 6.95
C LYS A 46 3.39 15.38 5.66
N SER A 47 2.73 14.43 5.02
CA SER A 47 3.11 13.97 3.68
C SER A 47 2.87 15.08 2.66
N ILE A 48 3.83 15.29 1.77
CA ILE A 48 3.64 16.16 0.60
C ILE A 48 2.65 15.52 -0.38
N THR A 49 1.60 16.25 -0.76
CA THR A 49 0.65 15.83 -1.78
C THR A 49 1.16 16.18 -3.17
N SER A 50 0.86 15.35 -4.17
CA SER A 50 1.18 15.67 -5.56
C SER A 50 0.34 16.86 -6.07
N GLU A 51 0.83 17.54 -7.12
CA GLU A 51 0.15 18.68 -7.74
C GLU A 51 -1.27 18.34 -8.22
N ARG A 52 -1.48 17.09 -8.66
CA ARG A 52 -2.78 16.59 -9.15
C ARG A 52 -3.55 15.76 -8.10
N PHE A 53 -3.19 15.88 -6.83
CA PHE A 53 -3.89 15.18 -5.77
C PHE A 53 -5.34 15.69 -5.66
N ARG A 54 -6.31 14.76 -5.75
CA ARG A 54 -7.74 15.07 -5.65
C ARG A 54 -8.16 15.06 -4.19
N GLY A 55 -7.97 16.20 -3.52
CA GLY A 55 -8.42 16.42 -2.15
C GLY A 55 -9.89 16.84 -2.07
N ARG A 56 -10.22 17.70 -1.10
CA ARG A 56 -11.56 18.28 -0.97
C ARG A 56 -11.87 19.20 -2.16
N ILE A 57 -13.05 19.07 -2.74
CA ILE A 57 -13.54 19.96 -3.80
C ILE A 57 -13.73 21.37 -3.22
N HIS A 58 -13.23 22.37 -3.93
CA HIS A 58 -13.49 23.78 -3.65
C HIS A 58 -14.64 24.26 -4.55
N PHE A 59 -15.56 25.06 -3.99
CA PHE A 59 -16.72 25.57 -4.71
C PHE A 59 -16.78 27.10 -4.60
N GLU A 60 -16.94 27.76 -5.75
CA GLU A 60 -17.09 29.20 -5.85
C GLU A 60 -18.51 29.52 -6.33
N PHE A 61 -19.30 30.15 -5.47
CA PHE A 61 -20.72 30.39 -5.72
C PHE A 61 -20.94 31.37 -6.88
N ASP A 62 -20.16 32.45 -6.93
CA ASP A 62 -20.33 33.53 -7.93
C ASP A 62 -20.08 33.07 -9.38
N LYS A 63 -19.39 31.94 -9.57
CA LYS A 63 -19.13 31.36 -10.90
C LYS A 63 -20.14 30.29 -11.30
N CYS A 64 -20.96 29.81 -10.36
CA CYS A 64 -21.94 28.77 -10.64
C CYS A 64 -23.14 29.36 -11.40
N ILE A 65 -23.54 28.72 -12.50
CA ILE A 65 -24.69 29.12 -13.33
C ILE A 65 -25.84 28.12 -13.27
N ALA A 66 -25.85 27.23 -12.29
CA ALA A 66 -26.85 26.17 -12.12
C ALA A 66 -27.05 25.28 -13.37
N CYS A 67 -25.95 24.85 -14.01
CA CYS A 67 -26.01 24.02 -15.22
C CYS A 67 -26.21 22.52 -14.98
N GLU A 68 -26.16 22.07 -13.71
CA GLU A 68 -26.30 20.66 -13.28
C GLU A 68 -25.30 19.65 -13.89
N VAL A 69 -24.26 20.11 -14.59
CA VAL A 69 -23.24 19.23 -15.19
C VAL A 69 -22.51 18.43 -14.10
N CYS A 70 -22.28 19.03 -12.93
CA CYS A 70 -21.68 18.35 -11.79
C CYS A 70 -22.51 17.17 -11.28
N VAL A 71 -23.85 17.24 -11.38
CA VAL A 71 -24.76 16.14 -11.00
C VAL A 71 -24.70 15.07 -12.07
N ARG A 72 -24.97 15.42 -13.34
CA ARG A 72 -25.04 14.49 -14.48
C ARG A 72 -23.77 13.68 -14.70
N VAL A 73 -22.60 14.24 -14.39
CA VAL A 73 -21.30 13.56 -14.54
C VAL A 73 -20.91 12.78 -13.28
N CYS A 74 -21.52 13.09 -12.13
CA CYS A 74 -21.23 12.36 -10.90
C CYS A 74 -21.74 10.91 -11.02
N PRO A 75 -20.93 9.89 -10.70
CA PRO A 75 -21.37 8.49 -10.78
C PRO A 75 -22.56 8.14 -9.88
N ILE A 76 -22.85 8.99 -8.88
CA ILE A 76 -23.86 8.75 -7.85
C ILE A 76 -24.78 9.96 -7.64
N ASP A 77 -24.76 10.94 -8.55
CA ASP A 77 -25.58 12.17 -8.46
C ASP A 77 -25.48 12.87 -7.08
N LEU A 78 -24.27 13.00 -6.53
CA LEU A 78 -24.06 13.52 -5.16
C LEU A 78 -24.36 15.02 -4.98
N PRO A 79 -23.91 15.94 -5.86
CA PRO A 79 -24.10 17.36 -5.63
C PRO A 79 -25.59 17.73 -5.70
N ILE A 80 -26.10 18.42 -4.69
CA ILE A 80 -27.46 18.96 -4.70
C ILE A 80 -27.36 20.40 -5.20
N VAL A 81 -28.02 20.68 -6.32
CA VAL A 81 -28.05 22.01 -6.93
C VAL A 81 -29.48 22.53 -6.85
N ASP A 82 -29.71 23.50 -5.97
CA ASP A 82 -31.01 24.17 -5.84
C ASP A 82 -30.89 25.60 -6.37
N TRP A 83 -31.72 25.95 -7.36
CA TRP A 83 -31.83 27.29 -7.94
C TRP A 83 -33.23 27.91 -7.77
N LYS A 84 -34.10 27.22 -7.03
CA LYS A 84 -35.43 27.70 -6.70
C LYS A 84 -35.30 28.65 -5.50
N PHE A 85 -35.50 29.95 -5.76
CA PHE A 85 -35.66 30.97 -4.71
C PHE A 85 -37.04 30.87 -4.06
#